data_AF-A0AAD6TSU4-F1
#
_entry.id   AF-A0AAD6TSU4-F1
#
_cell.length_a   1.000
_cell.length_b   1.000
_cell.length_c   1.000
_cell.angle_alpha   90.00
_cell.angle_beta   90.00
_cell.angle_gamma   90.00
#
_symmetry.space_group_name_H-M   'P 1'
#
loop_
_entity.id
_entity.type
_entity.pdbx_description
1 polymer ?
#
loop_
_entity_poly.entity_id
_entity_poly.type
_entity_poly.pdbx_seq_one_letter_code
_entity_poly.pdbx_strand_id
1 'polypeptide(L)'
;MVNVFSEAPSLREVDISVYTRWISLPWIQLTHLRLSKIVLSECLNILQKTLKLEVLRLSDLDGLGSNPSRPHVILPSLRTLSLSHDPDTIIEHLTLPALQTLGLRSIDIASPTRWVNIGLRSAWPLRSITTWEMAPNARDICLRSLPSLALVNIYNSNNEHDYYDSLVNLLAHDDQFLPALCSLALHSFYVIPTLPLPLKEMVEMVEMVASRWNGKRAGVSKLESFHLAVVRGAQSVKATDKLRMELLPLATEGLQVDIRIN
;
A
#
# COMPACT_ATOMS: atom_id res chain seq x y z
N MET A 1 -38.61 1.64 1.00
CA MET A 1 -37.27 2.25 0.87
C MET A 1 -37.30 3.54 1.67
N VAL A 2 -36.44 3.66 2.69
CA VAL A 2 -36.45 4.83 3.60
C VAL A 2 -35.59 5.91 2.95
N ASN A 3 -36.19 6.99 2.49
CA ASN A 3 -35.53 8.05 1.72
C ASN A 3 -34.96 9.17 2.62
N VAL A 4 -34.41 8.81 3.78
CA VAL A 4 -33.95 9.78 4.80
C VAL A 4 -32.77 10.62 4.31
N PHE A 5 -32.03 10.16 3.29
CA PHE A 5 -30.85 10.86 2.79
C PHE A 5 -31.03 11.58 1.46
N SER A 6 -32.19 11.50 0.79
CA SER A 6 -32.42 12.30 -0.42
C SER A 6 -32.43 13.80 -0.15
N GLU A 7 -32.66 14.20 1.10
CA GLU A 7 -32.70 15.58 1.55
C GLU A 7 -31.40 16.05 2.23
N ALA A 8 -30.30 15.30 2.07
CA ALA A 8 -29.00 15.65 2.64
C ALA A 8 -28.05 16.19 1.55
N PRO A 9 -28.23 17.44 1.05
CA PRO A 9 -27.41 18.01 -0.05
C PRO A 9 -25.94 18.23 0.35
N SER A 10 -25.64 18.20 1.64
CA SER A 10 -24.27 18.33 2.17
C SER A 10 -23.60 16.99 2.48
N LEU A 11 -24.26 15.85 2.22
CA LEU A 11 -23.66 14.54 2.45
C LEU A 11 -22.51 14.30 1.46
N ARG A 12 -21.30 14.09 1.98
CA ARG A 12 -20.07 13.86 1.19
C ARG A 12 -19.37 12.56 1.54
N GLU A 13 -19.57 12.08 2.77
CA GLU A 13 -18.93 10.89 3.31
C GLU A 13 -19.98 9.88 3.74
N VAL A 14 -19.79 8.62 3.36
CA VAL A 14 -20.65 7.51 3.78
C VAL A 14 -19.80 6.27 4.05
N ASP A 15 -20.07 5.63 5.18
CA ASP A 15 -19.59 4.27 5.52
C ASP A 15 -20.78 3.30 5.51
N ILE A 16 -20.77 2.34 4.60
CA ILE A 16 -21.84 1.36 4.42
C ILE A 16 -21.29 -0.05 4.68
N SER A 17 -21.81 -0.69 5.73
CA SER A 17 -21.49 -2.07 6.10
C SER A 17 -22.66 -3.04 6.00
N VAL A 18 -23.75 -2.58 5.37
CA VAL A 18 -25.02 -3.31 5.21
C VAL A 18 -25.48 -3.29 3.75
N TYR A 19 -26.48 -4.10 3.41
CA TYR A 19 -27.03 -4.20 2.06
C TYR A 19 -27.52 -2.84 1.53
N THR A 20 -26.93 -2.36 0.43
CA THR A 20 -27.19 -0.99 -0.07
C THR A 20 -28.57 -0.85 -0.72
N ARG A 21 -29.19 -1.97 -1.15
CA ARG A 21 -30.54 -2.03 -1.73
C ARG A 21 -31.66 -1.38 -0.89
N TRP A 22 -31.44 -1.10 0.39
CA TRP A 22 -32.46 -0.50 1.27
C TRP A 22 -32.27 1.01 1.48
N ILE A 23 -31.18 1.58 0.99
CA ILE A 23 -30.77 2.95 1.24
C ILE A 23 -30.70 3.71 -0.08
N SER A 24 -31.38 4.84 -0.15
CA SER A 24 -31.22 5.81 -1.24
C SER A 24 -30.21 6.86 -0.78
N LEU A 25 -29.12 7.06 -1.53
CA LEU A 25 -28.08 8.04 -1.24
C LEU A 25 -27.88 8.97 -2.43
N PRO A 26 -27.50 10.23 -2.18
CA PRO A 26 -27.12 11.17 -3.24
C PRO A 26 -25.71 10.84 -3.76
N TRP A 27 -25.57 9.72 -4.48
CA TRP A 27 -24.28 9.16 -4.93
C TRP A 27 -23.39 10.16 -5.68
N ILE A 28 -23.99 11.04 -6.50
CA ILE A 28 -23.29 11.97 -7.39
C ILE A 28 -22.41 12.99 -6.64
N GLN A 29 -22.76 13.32 -5.39
CA GLN A 29 -22.03 14.30 -4.58
C GLN A 29 -21.05 13.67 -3.58
N LEU A 30 -20.98 12.34 -3.48
CA LEU A 30 -20.07 11.69 -2.54
C LEU A 30 -18.61 11.86 -2.98
N THR A 31 -17.76 12.23 -2.02
CA THR A 31 -16.31 12.35 -2.19
C THR A 31 -15.57 11.29 -1.39
N HIS A 32 -16.16 10.76 -0.32
CA HIS A 32 -15.58 9.72 0.54
C HIS A 32 -16.57 8.57 0.66
N LEU A 33 -16.13 7.36 0.34
CA LEU A 33 -16.97 6.18 0.38
C LEU A 33 -16.20 5.01 0.99
N ARG A 34 -16.79 4.41 2.02
CA ARG A 34 -16.36 3.13 2.55
C ARG A 34 -17.47 2.11 2.35
N LEU A 35 -17.14 1.00 1.70
CA LEU A 35 -18.05 -0.13 1.52
C LEU A 35 -17.41 -1.37 2.14
N SER A 36 -18.21 -2.11 2.90
CA SER A 36 -17.84 -3.42 3.41
C SER A 36 -18.92 -4.45 3.13
N LYS A 37 -18.55 -5.71 2.89
CA LYS A 37 -19.49 -6.84 2.72
C LYS A 37 -20.47 -6.62 1.57
N ILE A 38 -19.93 -6.20 0.42
CA ILE A 38 -20.72 -5.87 -0.78
C ILE A 38 -20.32 -6.78 -1.93
N VAL A 39 -21.30 -7.19 -2.73
CA VAL A 39 -21.05 -7.96 -3.95
C VAL A 39 -20.41 -7.05 -5.00
N LEU A 40 -19.43 -7.57 -5.74
CA LEU A 40 -18.68 -6.78 -6.72
C LEU A 40 -19.57 -6.06 -7.77
N SER A 41 -20.64 -6.70 -8.26
CA SER A 41 -21.56 -6.07 -9.22
C SER A 41 -22.29 -4.85 -8.64
N GLU A 42 -22.73 -4.94 -7.38
CA GLU A 42 -23.37 -3.84 -6.65
C GLU A 42 -22.36 -2.71 -6.40
N CYS A 43 -21.12 -3.06 -6.04
CA CYS A 43 -20.02 -2.11 -5.90
C CYS A 43 -19.77 -1.33 -7.19
N LEU A 44 -19.60 -2.01 -8.34
CA LEU A 44 -19.37 -1.34 -9.63
C LEU A 44 -20.54 -0.42 -10.01
N ASN A 45 -21.79 -0.84 -9.78
CA ASN A 45 -22.97 -0.02 -10.03
C ASN A 45 -23.01 1.26 -9.17
N ILE A 46 -22.51 1.18 -7.93
CA ILE A 46 -22.37 2.35 -7.05
C ILE A 46 -21.26 3.26 -7.58
N LEU A 47 -20.10 2.69 -7.92
CA LEU A 47 -18.94 3.45 -8.39
C LEU A 47 -19.23 4.22 -9.68
N GLN A 48 -20.06 3.67 -10.59
CA GLN A 48 -20.53 4.39 -11.78
C GLN A 48 -21.34 5.66 -11.46
N LYS A 49 -21.94 5.74 -10.27
CA LYS A 49 -22.76 6.88 -9.83
C LYS A 49 -21.95 7.89 -9.00
N THR A 50 -20.75 7.54 -8.55
CA THR A 50 -19.91 8.35 -7.66
C THR A 50 -18.67 8.88 -8.39
N LEU A 51 -18.85 9.64 -9.47
CA LEU A 51 -17.72 10.10 -10.31
C LEU A 51 -16.85 11.20 -9.66
N LYS A 52 -17.35 11.84 -8.60
CA LYS A 52 -16.63 12.85 -7.78
C LYS A 52 -15.86 12.22 -6.61
N LEU A 53 -15.78 10.90 -6.56
CA LEU A 53 -15.15 10.20 -5.45
C LEU A 53 -13.65 10.46 -5.41
N GLU A 54 -13.14 10.87 -4.24
CA GLU A 54 -11.73 11.18 -3.98
C GLU A 54 -11.08 10.09 -3.13
N VAL A 55 -11.84 9.51 -2.19
CA VAL A 55 -11.40 8.45 -1.28
C VAL A 55 -12.35 7.26 -1.34
N LEU A 56 -11.82 6.09 -1.64
CA LEU A 56 -12.53 4.83 -1.68
C LEU A 56 -11.86 3.80 -0.79
N ARG A 57 -12.63 3.20 0.12
CA ARG A 57 -12.19 2.10 0.97
C ARG A 57 -13.12 0.91 0.80
N LEU A 58 -12.58 -0.22 0.35
CA LEU A 58 -13.32 -1.44 0.13
C LEU A 58 -12.81 -2.54 1.02
N SER A 59 -13.75 -3.27 1.62
CA SER A 59 -13.49 -4.41 2.48
C SER A 59 -14.51 -5.51 2.22
N ASP A 60 -14.09 -6.76 2.37
CA ASP A 60 -14.94 -7.95 2.23
C ASP A 60 -15.76 -7.93 0.92
N LEU A 61 -15.08 -7.78 -0.23
CA LEU A 61 -15.74 -7.87 -1.54
C LEU A 61 -16.05 -9.34 -1.84
N ASP A 62 -17.32 -9.64 -2.08
CA ASP A 62 -17.71 -10.97 -2.52
C ASP A 62 -17.56 -11.08 -4.05
N GLY A 63 -16.61 -11.91 -4.47
CA GLY A 63 -16.23 -12.12 -5.87
C GLY A 63 -16.99 -13.24 -6.59
N LEU A 64 -17.90 -13.96 -5.91
CA LEU A 64 -18.43 -15.28 -6.36
C LEU A 64 -19.35 -15.29 -7.60
N GLY A 65 -19.33 -14.29 -8.48
CA GLY A 65 -20.15 -14.29 -9.70
C GLY A 65 -19.34 -14.00 -10.96
N SER A 66 -18.92 -15.04 -11.70
CA SER A 66 -18.34 -14.92 -13.04
C SER A 66 -19.36 -14.37 -14.04
N ASN A 67 -19.56 -13.05 -14.02
CA ASN A 67 -20.47 -12.38 -14.94
C ASN A 67 -19.64 -11.73 -16.06
N PRO A 68 -19.74 -12.18 -17.32
CA PRO A 68 -18.85 -11.76 -18.41
C PRO A 68 -19.08 -10.31 -18.89
N SER A 69 -20.13 -9.62 -18.41
CA SER A 69 -20.49 -8.25 -18.82
C SER A 69 -20.45 -7.26 -17.65
N ARG A 70 -19.36 -7.25 -16.89
CA ARG A 70 -19.18 -6.27 -15.80
C ARG A 70 -18.74 -4.92 -16.39
N PRO A 71 -19.34 -3.81 -15.94
CA PRO A 71 -18.98 -2.51 -16.47
C PRO A 71 -17.56 -2.13 -16.07
N HIS A 72 -16.85 -1.48 -17.00
CA HIS A 72 -15.58 -0.83 -16.72
C HIS A 72 -15.84 0.57 -16.15
N VAL A 73 -15.26 0.90 -15.00
CA VAL A 73 -15.52 2.15 -14.26
C VAL A 73 -14.28 3.04 -14.27
N ILE A 74 -14.48 4.29 -14.68
CA ILE A 74 -13.44 5.33 -14.63
C ILE A 74 -13.76 6.24 -13.45
N LEU A 75 -12.83 6.37 -12.51
CA LEU A 75 -12.96 7.27 -11.37
C LEU A 75 -11.94 8.41 -11.50
N PRO A 76 -12.29 9.49 -12.23
CA PRO A 76 -11.32 10.51 -12.64
C PRO A 76 -10.77 11.34 -11.49
N SER A 77 -11.49 11.42 -10.37
CA SER A 77 -11.12 12.23 -9.19
C SER A 77 -10.51 11.41 -8.06
N LEU A 78 -10.44 10.08 -8.19
CA LEU A 78 -10.05 9.20 -7.08
C LEU A 78 -8.55 9.32 -6.81
N ARG A 79 -8.19 9.78 -5.61
CA ARG A 79 -6.81 9.97 -5.18
C ARG A 79 -6.35 8.90 -4.22
N THR A 80 -7.26 8.38 -3.38
CA THR A 80 -6.94 7.36 -2.38
C THR A 80 -7.82 6.13 -2.59
N LEU A 81 -7.18 4.97 -2.77
CA LEU A 81 -7.84 3.67 -2.84
C LEU A 81 -7.27 2.75 -1.77
N SER A 82 -8.14 2.12 -0.98
CA SER A 82 -7.76 1.08 -0.01
C SER A 82 -8.60 -0.17 -0.25
N LEU A 83 -7.94 -1.32 -0.39
CA LEU A 83 -8.56 -2.62 -0.65
C LEU A 83 -8.09 -3.62 0.41
N SER A 84 -9.02 -4.20 1.18
CA SER A 84 -8.66 -5.08 2.29
C SER A 84 -8.79 -6.59 2.01
N HIS A 85 -9.46 -7.01 0.92
CA HIS A 85 -9.62 -8.41 0.52
C HIS A 85 -9.73 -8.53 -1.01
N ASP A 86 -9.01 -9.50 -1.59
CA ASP A 86 -9.01 -9.84 -3.01
C ASP A 86 -9.04 -8.61 -3.95
N PRO A 87 -7.99 -7.77 -3.91
CA PRO A 87 -7.97 -6.53 -4.69
C PRO A 87 -7.99 -6.80 -6.20
N ASP A 88 -7.58 -7.99 -6.63
CA ASP A 88 -7.41 -8.35 -8.03
C ASP A 88 -8.74 -8.40 -8.77
N THR A 89 -9.81 -8.84 -8.11
CA THR A 89 -11.13 -8.92 -8.73
C THR A 89 -11.71 -7.58 -9.13
N ILE A 90 -11.48 -6.53 -8.34
CA ILE A 90 -12.02 -5.20 -8.65
C ILE A 90 -11.08 -4.39 -9.55
N ILE A 91 -9.76 -4.56 -9.40
CA ILE A 91 -8.76 -3.75 -10.11
C ILE A 91 -8.88 -3.89 -11.64
N GLU A 92 -9.30 -5.05 -12.14
CA GLU A 92 -9.51 -5.27 -13.58
C GLU A 92 -10.61 -4.38 -14.17
N HIS A 93 -11.56 -3.93 -13.34
CA HIS A 93 -12.72 -3.14 -13.75
C HIS A 93 -12.54 -1.63 -13.55
N LEU A 94 -11.36 -1.17 -13.11
CA LEU A 94 -11.13 0.24 -12.77
C LEU A 94 -10.10 0.91 -13.68
N THR A 95 -10.32 2.19 -13.99
CA THR A 95 -9.30 3.13 -14.46
C THR A 95 -9.24 4.32 -13.52
N LEU A 96 -8.07 4.60 -12.95
CA LEU A 96 -7.91 5.55 -11.84
C LEU A 96 -6.84 6.61 -12.17
N PRO A 97 -7.11 7.55 -13.09
CA PRO A 97 -6.07 8.43 -13.65
C PRO A 97 -5.48 9.44 -12.66
N ALA A 98 -6.16 9.70 -11.54
CA ALA A 98 -5.71 10.62 -10.50
C ALA A 98 -5.19 9.91 -9.23
N LEU A 99 -4.98 8.59 -9.27
CA LEU A 99 -4.62 7.82 -8.07
C LEU A 99 -3.23 8.19 -7.56
N GLN A 100 -3.15 8.60 -6.29
CA GLN A 100 -1.92 9.02 -5.63
C GLN A 100 -1.52 8.09 -4.48
N THR A 101 -2.51 7.51 -3.80
CA THR A 101 -2.32 6.65 -2.62
C THR A 101 -3.07 5.35 -2.79
N LEU A 102 -2.36 4.23 -2.61
CA LEU A 102 -2.87 2.88 -2.76
C LEU A 102 -2.58 2.04 -1.49
N GLY A 103 -3.62 1.49 -0.87
CA GLY A 103 -3.52 0.58 0.26
C GLY A 103 -4.01 -0.82 -0.11
N LEU A 104 -3.19 -1.85 0.10
CA LEU A 104 -3.48 -3.23 -0.32
C LEU A 104 -3.19 -4.22 0.80
N ARG A 105 -4.22 -4.81 1.41
CA ARG A 105 -4.03 -5.66 2.58
C ARG A 105 -3.53 -7.08 2.27
N SER A 106 -3.75 -7.56 1.07
CA SER A 106 -3.29 -8.87 0.62
C SER A 106 -3.31 -8.88 -0.91
N ILE A 107 -2.25 -9.38 -1.54
CA ILE A 107 -2.16 -9.51 -3.00
C ILE A 107 -1.73 -10.93 -3.29
N ASP A 108 -2.48 -11.61 -4.15
CA ASP A 108 -2.15 -12.96 -4.55
C ASP A 108 -0.94 -12.97 -5.50
N ILE A 109 -0.12 -14.01 -5.38
CA ILE A 109 1.12 -14.26 -6.14
C ILE A 109 0.83 -14.34 -7.65
N ALA A 110 -0.39 -14.71 -8.04
CA ALA A 110 -0.80 -14.87 -9.44
C ALA A 110 -1.02 -13.54 -10.20
N SER A 111 -1.01 -12.40 -9.51
CA SER A 111 -1.51 -11.12 -10.05
C SER A 111 -0.50 -10.04 -10.52
N PRO A 112 0.84 -10.20 -10.56
CA PRO A 112 1.72 -9.08 -10.88
C PRO A 112 1.42 -8.37 -12.22
N THR A 113 0.99 -9.13 -13.22
CA THR A 113 0.62 -8.59 -14.54
C THR A 113 -0.65 -7.72 -14.51
N ARG A 114 -1.60 -7.99 -13.61
CA ARG A 114 -2.83 -7.19 -13.47
C ARG A 114 -2.52 -5.79 -12.94
N TRP A 115 -1.61 -5.72 -11.97
CA TRP A 115 -1.13 -4.44 -11.41
C TRP A 115 -0.38 -3.60 -12.43
N VAL A 116 0.47 -4.22 -13.24
CA VAL A 116 1.12 -3.56 -14.38
C VAL A 116 0.08 -3.03 -15.37
N ASN A 117 -0.91 -3.86 -15.73
CA ASN A 117 -1.94 -3.51 -16.71
C ASN A 117 -2.81 -2.33 -16.25
N ILE A 118 -3.19 -2.26 -14.97
CA ILE A 118 -3.93 -1.10 -14.48
C ILE A 118 -3.04 0.16 -14.42
N GLY A 119 -1.77 0.02 -14.05
CA GLY A 119 -0.81 1.12 -14.05
C GLY A 119 -0.68 1.74 -15.44
N LEU A 120 -0.56 0.90 -16.48
CA LEU A 120 -0.54 1.33 -17.88
C LEU A 120 -1.86 1.98 -18.31
N ARG A 121 -2.99 1.32 -18.04
CA ARG A 121 -4.33 1.81 -18.43
C ARG A 121 -4.67 3.15 -17.78
N SER A 122 -4.20 3.36 -16.55
CA SER A 122 -4.54 4.53 -15.76
C SER A 122 -3.46 5.60 -15.76
N ALA A 123 -2.28 5.34 -16.34
CA ALA A 123 -1.13 6.25 -16.30
C ALA A 123 -0.88 6.82 -14.89
N TRP A 124 -0.86 5.93 -13.88
CA TRP A 124 -0.95 6.33 -12.48
C TRP A 124 0.15 7.29 -12.02
N PRO A 125 -0.20 8.47 -11.46
CA PRO A 125 0.74 9.34 -10.76
C PRO A 125 0.95 8.87 -9.31
N LEU A 126 1.05 7.55 -9.09
CA LEU A 126 1.04 6.96 -7.76
C LEU A 126 2.30 7.38 -7.00
N ARG A 127 2.12 7.95 -5.82
CA ARG A 127 3.20 8.45 -4.95
C ARG A 127 3.35 7.66 -3.67
N SER A 128 2.27 7.04 -3.20
CA SER A 128 2.26 6.30 -1.94
C SER A 128 1.63 4.94 -2.11
N ILE A 129 2.32 3.91 -1.62
CA ILE A 129 1.77 2.57 -1.50
C ILE A 129 1.90 2.08 -0.06
N THR A 130 0.86 1.44 0.44
CA THR A 130 0.88 0.68 1.67
C THR A 130 0.43 -0.74 1.39
N THR A 131 1.27 -1.73 1.70
CA THR A 131 0.93 -3.14 1.52
C THR A 131 0.93 -3.86 2.85
N TRP A 132 0.02 -4.81 3.01
CA TRP A 132 0.07 -5.82 4.06
C TRP A 132 0.18 -7.19 3.40
N GLU A 133 0.90 -8.12 4.04
CA GLU A 133 0.87 -9.55 3.72
C GLU A 133 1.11 -9.88 2.24
N MET A 134 2.06 -9.21 1.59
CA MET A 134 2.34 -9.40 0.17
C MET A 134 3.50 -10.37 -0.02
N ALA A 135 3.37 -11.43 -0.82
CA ALA A 135 4.50 -12.32 -1.07
C ALA A 135 5.72 -11.55 -1.66
N PRO A 136 6.97 -11.84 -1.26
CA PRO A 136 8.15 -11.09 -1.69
C PRO A 136 8.28 -10.94 -3.21
N ASN A 137 8.09 -12.04 -3.96
CA ASN A 137 8.18 -12.02 -5.42
C ASN A 137 7.12 -11.10 -6.07
N ALA A 138 5.88 -11.18 -5.59
CA ALA A 138 4.81 -10.33 -6.10
C ALA A 138 5.07 -8.86 -5.77
N ARG A 139 5.58 -8.59 -4.56
CA ARG A 139 5.96 -7.25 -4.10
C ARG A 139 6.99 -6.63 -5.01
N ASP A 140 8.07 -7.33 -5.27
CA ASP A 140 9.20 -6.78 -6.01
C ASP A 140 8.77 -6.49 -7.47
N ILE A 141 7.96 -7.35 -8.09
CA ILE A 141 7.42 -7.10 -9.44
C ILE A 141 6.46 -5.90 -9.45
N CYS A 142 5.56 -5.81 -8.46
CA CYS A 142 4.63 -4.69 -8.36
C CYS A 142 5.37 -3.36 -8.17
N LEU A 143 6.32 -3.29 -7.24
CA LEU A 143 7.10 -2.09 -6.97
C LEU A 143 7.94 -1.65 -8.17
N ARG A 144 8.50 -2.60 -8.94
CA ARG A 144 9.21 -2.30 -10.20
C ARG A 144 8.36 -1.57 -11.23
N SER A 145 7.05 -1.85 -11.24
CA SER A 145 6.11 -1.21 -12.18
C SER A 145 5.71 0.21 -11.78
N LEU A 146 6.17 0.70 -10.62
CA LEU A 146 5.73 1.95 -10.00
C LEU A 146 6.92 2.88 -9.69
N PRO A 147 7.65 3.38 -10.71
CA PRO A 147 8.87 4.16 -10.51
C PRO A 147 8.65 5.53 -9.84
N SER A 148 7.42 6.04 -9.82
CA SER A 148 7.05 7.33 -9.21
C SER A 148 6.78 7.27 -7.71
N LEU A 149 6.86 6.09 -7.09
CA LEU A 149 6.61 5.92 -5.66
C LEU A 149 7.65 6.67 -4.83
N ALA A 150 7.15 7.57 -4.00
CA ALA A 150 7.93 8.34 -3.05
C ALA A 150 7.82 7.76 -1.63
N LEU A 151 6.66 7.17 -1.29
CA LEU A 151 6.36 6.66 0.05
C LEU A 151 5.98 5.17 -0.05
N VAL A 152 6.72 4.30 0.62
CA VAL A 152 6.45 2.86 0.66
C VAL A 152 6.32 2.41 2.11
N ASN A 153 5.15 1.88 2.46
CA ASN A 153 4.88 1.30 3.77
C ASN A 153 4.57 -0.19 3.60
N ILE A 154 5.34 -1.07 4.23
CA ILE A 154 5.18 -2.51 4.09
C ILE A 154 4.97 -3.12 5.46
N TYR A 155 3.84 -3.79 5.60
CA TYR A 155 3.45 -4.52 6.79
C TYR A 155 3.54 -6.01 6.53
N ASN A 156 4.39 -6.69 7.29
CA ASN A 156 4.57 -8.13 7.21
C ASN A 156 4.06 -8.80 8.50
N SER A 157 3.15 -9.74 8.35
CA SER A 157 2.73 -10.67 9.39
C SER A 157 3.22 -12.11 9.12
N ASN A 158 3.87 -12.36 7.98
CA ASN A 158 4.38 -13.67 7.61
C ASN A 158 5.64 -14.02 8.41
N ASN A 159 5.81 -15.32 8.64
CA ASN A 159 6.90 -15.88 9.46
C ASN A 159 8.22 -16.06 8.68
N GLU A 160 8.31 -15.51 7.47
CA GLU A 160 9.49 -15.64 6.61
C GLU A 160 10.57 -14.67 7.08
N HIS A 161 11.71 -15.23 7.50
CA HIS A 161 12.86 -14.47 7.98
C HIS A 161 13.40 -13.50 6.92
N ASP A 162 13.48 -13.97 5.68
CA ASP A 162 14.14 -13.24 4.59
C ASP A 162 13.17 -12.32 3.84
N TYR A 163 12.05 -11.96 4.46
CA TYR A 163 10.97 -11.23 3.77
C TYR A 163 11.45 -9.87 3.23
N TYR A 164 12.27 -9.15 4.00
CA TYR A 164 12.78 -7.84 3.60
C TYR A 164 14.06 -7.93 2.79
N ASP A 165 14.78 -9.05 2.82
CA ASP A 165 16.11 -9.20 2.21
C ASP A 165 16.09 -8.87 0.73
N SER A 166 15.11 -9.41 -0.01
CA SER A 166 15.02 -9.12 -1.44
C SER A 166 14.74 -7.63 -1.67
N LEU A 167 13.88 -6.98 -0.87
CA LEU A 167 13.61 -5.55 -0.99
C LEU A 167 14.83 -4.69 -0.68
N VAL A 168 15.51 -4.99 0.44
CA VAL A 168 16.71 -4.27 0.88
C VAL A 168 17.81 -4.41 -0.16
N ASN A 169 18.04 -5.64 -0.63
CA ASN A 169 19.01 -5.93 -1.67
C ASN A 169 18.70 -5.16 -2.97
N LEU A 170 17.43 -5.09 -3.39
CA LEU A 170 17.02 -4.31 -4.54
C LEU A 170 17.25 -2.81 -4.34
N LEU A 171 16.85 -2.25 -3.19
CA LEU A 171 17.07 -0.83 -2.89
C LEU A 171 18.56 -0.47 -2.79
N ALA A 172 19.38 -1.42 -2.32
CA ALA A 172 20.82 -1.27 -2.15
C ALA A 172 21.59 -1.40 -3.47
N HIS A 173 21.15 -2.21 -4.43
CA HIS A 173 21.97 -2.55 -5.61
C HIS A 173 21.35 -2.17 -6.96
N ASP A 174 20.06 -1.85 -7.01
CA ASP A 174 19.35 -1.49 -8.23
C ASP A 174 18.92 -0.01 -8.20
N ASP A 175 19.66 0.85 -8.91
CA ASP A 175 19.42 2.29 -8.96
C ASP A 175 18.12 2.66 -9.68
N GLN A 176 17.62 1.76 -10.53
CA GLN A 176 16.35 1.94 -11.23
C GLN A 176 15.17 1.49 -10.38
N PHE A 177 15.42 0.79 -9.27
CA PHE A 177 14.38 0.35 -8.36
C PHE A 177 13.96 1.52 -7.45
N LEU A 178 12.73 2.00 -7.66
CA LEU A 178 12.11 3.09 -6.89
C LEU A 178 13.01 4.35 -6.81
N PRO A 179 13.32 5.00 -7.94
CA PRO A 179 14.21 6.16 -7.96
C PRO A 179 13.60 7.38 -7.27
N ALA A 180 12.27 7.46 -7.12
CA ALA A 180 11.58 8.55 -6.44
C ALA A 180 11.45 8.36 -4.92
N LEU A 181 11.90 7.22 -4.36
CA LEU A 181 11.66 6.86 -2.96
C LEU A 181 12.34 7.84 -2.00
N CYS A 182 11.53 8.50 -1.15
CA CYS A 182 11.99 9.38 -0.08
C CYS A 182 11.56 8.91 1.33
N SER A 183 10.57 8.03 1.45
CA SER A 183 10.15 7.47 2.73
C SER A 183 9.92 5.97 2.64
N LEU A 184 10.55 5.23 3.54
CA LEU A 184 10.39 3.78 3.66
C LEU A 184 9.98 3.42 5.09
N ALA A 185 8.85 2.72 5.24
CA ALA A 185 8.42 2.14 6.50
C ALA A 185 8.28 0.63 6.39
N LEU A 186 8.98 -0.10 7.24
CA LEU A 186 8.94 -1.56 7.34
C LEU A 186 8.39 -1.95 8.71
N HIS A 187 7.29 -2.70 8.72
CA HIS A 187 6.60 -3.12 9.93
C HIS A 187 6.51 -4.64 9.96
N SER A 188 7.20 -5.28 10.89
CA SER A 188 7.11 -6.71 11.15
C SER A 188 6.32 -6.96 12.43
N PHE A 189 5.22 -7.70 12.33
CA PHE A 189 4.36 -8.03 13.47
C PHE A 189 4.66 -9.39 14.10
N TYR A 190 5.75 -10.05 13.71
CA TYR A 190 5.98 -11.43 14.11
C TYR A 190 6.77 -11.57 15.42
N VAL A 191 6.34 -12.51 16.26
CA VAL A 191 6.95 -12.89 17.54
C VAL A 191 7.62 -14.25 17.35
N ILE A 192 8.89 -14.29 16.93
CA ILE A 192 9.71 -15.51 17.07
C ILE A 192 10.57 -15.34 18.32
N PRO A 193 10.36 -16.15 19.36
CA PRO A 193 11.14 -16.02 20.58
C PRO A 193 12.62 -16.38 20.42
N THR A 194 13.05 -17.00 19.32
CA THR A 194 14.27 -17.82 19.30
C THR A 194 15.31 -17.55 18.21
N LEU A 195 15.02 -16.77 17.16
CA LEU A 195 15.99 -16.54 16.09
C LEU A 195 16.40 -15.05 16.04
N PRO A 196 17.70 -14.75 16.11
CA PRO A 196 18.18 -13.38 15.96
C PRO A 196 17.88 -12.91 14.53
N LEU A 197 17.54 -11.63 14.37
CA LEU A 197 17.69 -10.97 13.07
C LEU A 197 19.13 -11.21 12.61
N PRO A 198 19.36 -11.82 11.44
CA PRO A 198 20.70 -12.04 10.94
C PRO A 198 21.44 -10.71 10.86
N LEU A 199 22.59 -10.61 11.53
CA LEU A 199 23.43 -9.39 11.51
C LEU A 199 23.73 -8.90 10.09
N LYS A 200 23.73 -9.82 9.11
CA LYS A 200 23.89 -9.53 7.69
C LYS A 200 22.80 -8.59 7.17
N GLU A 201 21.53 -8.89 7.45
CA GLU A 201 20.38 -8.09 6.99
C GLU A 201 20.44 -6.67 7.56
N MET A 202 20.87 -6.54 8.81
CA MET A 202 21.02 -5.25 9.47
C MET A 202 22.07 -4.38 8.81
N VAL A 203 23.22 -4.97 8.50
CA VAL A 203 24.31 -4.27 7.80
C VAL A 203 23.84 -3.85 6.41
N GLU A 204 23.18 -4.73 5.67
CA GLU A 204 22.63 -4.40 4.34
C GLU A 204 21.58 -3.28 4.42
N MET A 205 20.72 -3.27 5.46
CA MET A 205 19.76 -2.18 5.69
C MET A 205 20.47 -0.85 5.97
N VAL A 206 21.50 -0.84 6.83
CA VAL A 206 22.26 0.38 7.13
C VAL A 206 22.99 0.90 5.89
N GLU A 207 23.65 0.02 5.16
CA GLU A 207 24.35 0.36 3.92
C GLU A 207 23.38 0.92 2.87
N MET A 208 22.20 0.32 2.73
CA MET A 208 21.13 0.79 1.86
C MET A 208 20.67 2.20 2.25
N VAL A 209 20.34 2.43 3.54
CA VAL A 209 19.88 3.72 4.05
C VAL A 209 20.96 4.79 3.88
N ALA A 210 22.22 4.48 4.25
CA ALA A 210 23.34 5.39 4.11
C ALA A 210 23.61 5.75 2.64
N SER A 211 23.54 4.77 1.73
CA SER A 211 23.73 4.98 0.29
C SER A 211 22.67 5.92 -0.28
N ARG A 212 21.38 5.68 0.05
CA ARG A 212 20.25 6.49 -0.41
C ARG A 212 20.20 7.88 0.25
N TRP A 213 20.57 8.01 1.53
CA TRP A 213 20.65 9.30 2.24
C TRP A 213 21.72 10.21 1.63
N ASN A 214 22.90 9.67 1.35
CA ASN A 214 24.02 10.46 0.85
C ASN A 214 23.86 10.88 -0.62
N GLY A 215 22.79 10.46 -1.31
CA GLY A 215 22.50 10.85 -2.69
C GLY A 215 23.64 10.54 -3.67
N LYS A 216 24.50 9.56 -3.36
CA LYS A 216 25.70 9.25 -4.15
C LYS A 216 25.41 8.73 -5.55
N ARG A 217 24.13 8.51 -5.88
CA ARG A 217 23.67 7.87 -7.12
C ARG A 217 22.84 8.87 -7.92
N ALA A 218 23.31 9.18 -9.12
CA ALA A 218 22.64 10.14 -10.00
C ALA A 218 21.22 9.65 -10.36
N GLY A 219 20.23 10.54 -10.26
CA GLY A 219 18.84 10.21 -10.60
C GLY A 219 18.03 9.47 -9.53
N VAL A 220 18.63 9.20 -8.36
CA VAL A 220 17.96 8.60 -7.22
C VAL A 220 17.65 9.67 -6.17
N SER A 221 16.40 9.72 -5.72
CA SER A 221 15.96 10.64 -4.68
C SER A 221 16.61 10.30 -3.35
N LYS A 222 16.89 11.35 -2.58
CA LYS A 222 17.38 11.22 -1.22
C LYS A 222 16.31 10.58 -0.35
N LEU A 223 16.66 9.53 0.37
CA LEU A 223 15.79 8.99 1.41
C LEU A 223 15.74 10.01 2.55
N GLU A 224 14.56 10.50 2.93
CA GLU A 224 14.37 11.52 3.98
C GLU A 224 13.84 10.91 5.27
N SER A 225 13.15 9.77 5.17
CA SER A 225 12.54 9.08 6.30
C SER A 225 12.69 7.56 6.20
N PHE A 226 13.08 6.94 7.33
CA PHE A 226 13.17 5.51 7.50
C PHE A 226 12.51 5.09 8.82
N HIS A 227 11.51 4.22 8.72
CA HIS A 227 10.81 3.67 9.87
C HIS A 227 10.93 2.15 9.90
N LEU A 228 11.31 1.60 11.05
CA LEU A 228 11.34 0.16 11.28
C LEU A 228 10.59 -0.16 12.58
N ALA A 229 9.49 -0.89 12.48
CA ALA A 229 8.78 -1.42 13.64
C ALA A 229 8.89 -2.94 13.67
N VAL A 230 9.31 -3.51 14.80
CA VAL A 230 9.44 -4.96 15.01
C VAL A 230 8.73 -5.35 16.29
N VAL A 231 7.88 -6.39 16.25
CA VAL A 231 7.22 -6.95 17.44
C VAL A 231 8.10 -8.05 18.09
N ARG A 232 8.12 -8.12 19.42
CA ARG A 232 9.18 -8.69 20.28
C ARG A 232 9.62 -10.16 20.10
N GLY A 233 10.95 -10.34 20.21
CA GLY A 233 11.67 -11.44 20.88
C GLY A 233 12.93 -10.88 21.57
N ALA A 234 13.47 -11.45 22.66
CA ALA A 234 14.55 -10.82 23.45
C ALA A 234 15.84 -10.49 22.64
N GLN A 235 16.11 -11.26 21.57
CA GLN A 235 17.24 -11.02 20.68
C GLN A 235 17.02 -9.87 19.69
N SER A 236 15.76 -9.50 19.41
CA SER A 236 15.45 -8.36 18.53
C SER A 236 15.88 -7.03 19.16
N VAL A 237 15.97 -6.94 20.50
CA VAL A 237 16.41 -5.72 21.21
C VAL A 237 17.88 -5.40 20.94
N LYS A 238 18.79 -6.37 21.07
CA LYS A 238 20.23 -6.11 20.83
C LYS A 238 20.53 -5.74 19.38
N ALA A 239 19.87 -6.43 18.46
CA ALA A 239 19.92 -6.12 17.04
C ALA A 239 19.47 -4.66 16.80
N THR A 240 18.27 -4.31 17.22
CA THR A 240 17.71 -2.96 17.01
C THR A 240 18.51 -1.84 17.69
N ASP A 241 19.12 -2.10 18.85
CA ASP A 241 20.05 -1.14 19.47
C ASP A 241 21.28 -0.92 18.60
N LYS A 242 21.87 -1.99 18.03
CA LYS A 242 22.97 -1.88 17.08
C LYS A 242 22.55 -1.07 15.85
N LEU A 243 21.38 -1.35 15.28
CA LEU A 243 20.85 -0.59 14.13
C LEU A 243 20.69 0.90 14.47
N ARG A 244 20.12 1.20 15.64
CA ARG A 244 19.92 2.57 16.09
C ARG A 244 21.26 3.29 16.25
N MET A 245 22.27 2.64 16.80
CA MET A 245 23.62 3.20 16.93
C MET A 245 24.27 3.45 15.57
N GLU A 246 24.10 2.56 14.60
CA GLU A 246 24.66 2.72 13.25
C GLU A 246 23.93 3.78 12.42
N LEU A 247 22.62 4.00 12.64
CA LEU A 247 21.84 5.03 11.97
C LEU A 247 21.87 6.40 12.68
N LEU A 248 22.38 6.47 13.92
CA LEU A 248 22.45 7.71 14.70
C LEU A 248 23.20 8.85 13.99
N PRO A 249 24.37 8.62 13.34
CA PRO A 249 25.06 9.69 12.60
C PRO A 249 24.18 10.29 11.50
N LEU A 250 23.47 9.46 10.73
CA LEU A 250 22.59 9.93 9.66
C LEU A 250 21.40 10.72 10.23
N ALA A 251 20.87 10.30 11.37
CA ALA A 251 19.81 11.04 12.06
C ALA A 251 20.27 12.45 12.49
N THR A 252 21.52 12.58 12.95
CA THR A 252 22.10 13.91 13.28
C THR A 252 22.30 14.82 12.06
N GLU A 253 22.38 14.25 10.86
CA GLU A 253 22.44 14.99 9.60
C GLU A 253 21.05 15.37 9.06
N GLY A 254 19.98 14.93 9.71
CA GLY A 254 18.59 15.27 9.37
C GLY A 254 17.74 14.13 8.83
N LEU A 255 18.24 12.89 8.75
CA LEU A 255 17.43 11.73 8.40
C LEU A 255 16.40 11.47 9.50
N GLN A 256 15.12 11.36 9.15
CA GLN A 256 14.10 10.95 10.11
C GLN A 256 14.19 9.44 10.32
N VAL A 257 14.69 9.01 11.48
CA VAL A 257 14.80 7.59 11.84
C VAL A 257 13.89 7.28 13.02
N ASP A 258 12.96 6.35 12.85
CA ASP A 258 12.11 5.85 13.93
C ASP A 258 12.16 4.31 13.97
N ILE A 259 12.82 3.77 14.99
CA ILE A 259 12.95 2.33 15.23
C ILE A 259 12.18 1.98 16.49
N ARG A 260 11.11 1.19 16.35
CA ARG A 260 10.22 0.76 17.45
C ARG A 260 10.29 -0.74 17.68
N ILE A 261 10.32 -1.11 18.95
CA ILE A 261 10.26 -2.50 19.41
C ILE A 261 9.03 -2.61 20.32
N ASN A 262 7.99 -3.28 19.83
CA ASN A 262 6.73 -3.45 20.57
C ASN A 262 6.70 -4.78 21.29
#